data_AF-A0A9N8WCF7-F1
#
_entry.id   AF-A0A9N8WCF7-F1
#
_cell.length_a   1.000
_cell.length_b   1.000
_cell.length_c   1.000
_cell.angle_alpha   90.00
_cell.angle_beta   90.00
_cell.angle_gamma   90.00
#
_symmetry.space_group_name_H-M   'P 1'
#
loop_
_entity.id
_entity.type
_entity.pdbx_description
1 polymer ?
#
loop_
_entity_poly.entity_id
_entity_poly.type
_entity_poly.pdbx_seq_one_letter_code
_entity_poly.pdbx_strand_id
1 'polypeptide(L)'
;MKKANLLRTYSILYNIFVGLVIFHTVAEIISMFISKNTIVNDCISGGQSSGSPSSNSAGDCEKSFWIIAIIISSINILIIFMVIHFALVVASYAASRKEKEMKSSHLTHEFSENNVSYEASAYGVKEKY
;
A
#
# COMPACT_ATOMS: atom_id res chain seq x y z
N MET A 1 -20.92 -15.88 7.03
CA MET A 1 -19.49 -16.12 7.34
C MET A 1 -18.53 -16.07 6.14
N LYS A 2 -18.85 -16.60 4.94
CA LYS A 2 -17.90 -16.63 3.79
C LYS A 2 -17.37 -15.26 3.30
N LYS A 3 -18.14 -14.17 3.41
CA LYS A 3 -17.75 -12.83 2.92
C LYS A 3 -16.64 -12.16 3.75
N ALA A 4 -16.61 -12.38 5.07
CA ALA A 4 -15.61 -11.78 5.96
C ALA A 4 -14.20 -12.37 5.76
N ASN A 5 -14.12 -13.68 5.49
CA ASN A 5 -12.85 -14.35 5.16
C ASN A 5 -12.27 -13.84 3.84
N LEU A 6 -13.12 -13.58 2.85
CA LEU A 6 -12.69 -13.04 1.56
C LEU A 6 -12.03 -11.67 1.74
N LEU A 7 -12.67 -10.74 2.45
CA LEU A 7 -12.11 -9.41 2.74
C LEU A 7 -10.77 -9.45 3.49
N ARG A 8 -10.61 -10.40 4.42
CA ARG A 8 -9.35 -10.58 5.16
C ARG A 8 -8.22 -11.07 4.26
N THR A 9 -8.50 -12.02 3.36
CA THR A 9 -7.52 -12.51 2.38
C THR A 9 -7.11 -11.43 1.38
N TYR A 10 -8.07 -10.63 0.89
CA TYR A 10 -7.78 -9.49 0.00
C TYR A 10 -6.90 -8.43 0.67
N SER A 11 -7.11 -8.15 1.96
CA SER A 11 -6.27 -7.21 2.71
C SER A 11 -4.83 -7.71 2.88
N ILE A 12 -4.63 -9.01 3.11
CA ILE A 12 -3.29 -9.61 3.23
C ILE A 12 -2.56 -9.59 1.88
N LEU A 13 -3.24 -10.02 0.81
CA LEU A 13 -2.70 -9.98 -0.55
C LEU A 13 -2.31 -8.56 -0.97
N TYR A 14 -3.15 -7.58 -0.63
CA TYR A 14 -2.87 -6.18 -0.91
C TYR A 14 -1.63 -5.68 -0.16
N ASN A 15 -1.49 -5.98 1.13
CA ASN A 15 -0.30 -5.60 1.89
C ASN A 15 0.99 -6.25 1.34
N ILE A 16 0.94 -7.52 0.94
CA ILE A 16 2.07 -8.21 0.30
C ILE A 16 2.43 -7.54 -1.03
N PHE A 17 1.42 -7.20 -1.83
CA PHE A 17 1.63 -6.52 -3.11
C PHE A 17 2.26 -5.14 -2.91
N VAL A 18 1.76 -4.34 -1.96
CA VAL A 18 2.36 -3.04 -1.59
C VAL A 18 3.80 -3.21 -1.16
N GLY A 19 4.10 -4.19 -0.30
CA GLY A 19 5.47 -4.48 0.14
C GLY A 19 6.40 -4.86 -1.02
N LEU A 20 5.93 -5.70 -1.95
CA LEU A 20 6.68 -6.07 -3.15
C LEU A 20 6.96 -4.87 -4.06
N VAL A 21 5.98 -3.99 -4.26
CA VAL A 21 6.15 -2.76 -5.05
C VAL A 21 7.21 -1.87 -4.40
N ILE A 22 7.12 -1.61 -3.09
CA ILE A 22 8.11 -0.80 -2.38
C ILE A 22 9.51 -1.42 -2.49
N PHE A 23 9.64 -2.73 -2.25
CA PHE A 23 10.92 -3.41 -2.33
C PHE A 23 11.52 -3.34 -3.75
N HIS A 24 10.71 -3.57 -4.78
CA HIS A 24 11.14 -3.48 -6.17
C HIS A 24 11.61 -2.06 -6.52
N THR A 25 10.86 -1.04 -6.14
CA THR A 25 11.22 0.37 -6.36
C THR A 25 12.54 0.74 -5.68
N VAL A 26 12.75 0.28 -4.44
CA VAL A 26 14.02 0.51 -3.72
C VAL A 26 15.18 -0.20 -4.43
N ALA A 27 14.98 -1.44 -4.88
CA ALA A 27 15.99 -2.19 -5.61
C ALA A 27 16.37 -1.53 -6.94
N GLU A 28 15.41 -0.96 -7.68
CA GLU A 28 15.69 -0.20 -8.90
C GLU A 28 16.54 1.05 -8.64
N ILE A 29 16.21 1.81 -7.60
CA ILE A 29 16.98 3.01 -7.22
C ILE A 29 18.43 2.59 -6.90
N ILE A 30 18.62 1.55 -6.09
CA ILE A 30 19.96 1.05 -5.73
C ILE A 30 20.71 0.57 -6.98
N SER A 31 20.06 -0.21 -7.84
CA SER A 31 20.65 -0.71 -9.09
C SER A 31 21.12 0.42 -9.99
N MET A 32 20.36 1.51 -10.07
CA MET A 32 20.72 2.71 -10.82
C MET A 32 22.00 3.36 -10.27
N PHE A 33 22.15 3.48 -8.95
CA PHE A 33 23.36 4.05 -8.32
C PHE A 33 24.58 3.14 -8.49
N ILE A 34 24.41 1.83 -8.38
CA ILE A 34 25.51 0.87 -8.62
C ILE A 34 25.98 0.95 -10.08
N SER A 35 25.04 1.13 -11.01
CA SER A 35 25.32 1.20 -12.45
C SER A 35 25.83 2.57 -12.90
N LYS A 36 26.00 3.55 -12.00
CA LYS A 36 26.45 4.91 -12.33
C LYS A 36 27.69 4.90 -13.21
N ASN A 37 28.75 4.21 -12.78
CA ASN A 37 30.03 4.24 -13.47
C ASN A 37 29.94 3.65 -14.88
N THR A 38 29.15 2.59 -15.05
CA THR A 38 28.90 1.99 -16.37
C THR A 38 28.13 2.96 -17.27
N ILE A 39 27.04 3.55 -16.78
CA ILE A 39 26.20 4.48 -17.55
C ILE A 39 26.99 5.74 -17.95
N VAL A 40 27.79 6.29 -17.05
CA VAL A 40 28.64 7.46 -17.32
C VAL A 40 29.75 7.10 -18.31
N ASN A 41 30.40 5.94 -18.16
CA ASN A 41 31.43 5.51 -19.10
C ASN A 41 30.88 5.20 -20.50
N ASP A 42 29.68 4.62 -20.59
CA ASP A 42 29.00 4.39 -21.87
C ASP A 42 28.63 5.72 -22.54
N CYS A 43 28.19 6.71 -21.76
CA CYS A 43 27.96 8.07 -22.27
C CYS A 43 29.24 8.72 -22.83
N ILE A 44 30.36 8.60 -22.10
CA ILE A 44 31.67 9.12 -22.52
C ILE A 44 32.19 8.37 -23.76
N SER A 45 31.95 7.06 -23.86
CA SER A 45 32.45 6.21 -24.96
C SER A 45 31.58 6.32 -26.21
N GLY A 46 30.28 6.49 -26.06
CA GLY A 46 29.33 6.67 -27.17
C GLY A 46 29.47 8.02 -27.89
N GLY A 47 30.04 9.03 -27.22
CA GLY A 47 30.37 10.34 -27.83
C GLY A 47 31.73 10.39 -28.55
N GLN A 48 32.54 9.32 -28.47
CA GLN A 48 33.93 9.28 -28.93
C GLN A 48 34.15 8.82 -30.38
N SER A 49 33.12 8.84 -31.24
CA SER A 49 33.27 8.47 -32.64
C SER A 49 34.24 9.36 -33.46
N SER A 50 34.85 10.41 -32.89
CA SER A 50 35.80 11.27 -33.64
C SER A 50 36.82 12.09 -32.86
N GLY A 51 37.13 11.84 -31.58
CA GLY A 51 38.18 12.61 -30.90
C GLY A 51 38.31 12.34 -29.42
N SER A 52 39.54 12.50 -28.90
CA SER A 52 39.93 12.26 -27.50
C SER A 52 38.90 12.77 -26.49
N PRO A 53 38.67 12.06 -25.37
CA PRO A 53 37.71 12.46 -24.36
C PRO A 53 38.09 13.84 -23.81
N SER A 54 37.28 14.86 -24.13
CA SER A 54 37.42 16.17 -23.50
C SER A 54 36.85 16.11 -22.08
N SER A 55 37.50 16.76 -21.12
CA SER A 55 37.04 16.84 -19.72
C SER A 55 35.61 17.40 -19.59
N ASN A 56 35.17 18.20 -20.57
CA ASN A 56 33.82 18.74 -20.61
C ASN A 56 32.76 17.65 -20.85
N SER A 57 33.06 16.64 -21.67
CA SER A 57 32.14 15.53 -21.95
C SER A 57 31.87 14.64 -20.73
N ALA A 58 32.87 14.41 -19.88
CA ALA A 58 32.70 13.62 -18.66
C ALA A 58 31.81 14.34 -17.64
N GLY A 59 32.00 15.65 -17.46
CA GLY A 59 31.17 16.47 -16.57
C GLY A 59 29.71 16.56 -17.03
N ASP A 60 29.47 16.66 -18.34
CA ASP A 60 28.13 16.72 -18.91
C ASP A 60 27.37 15.39 -18.80
N CYS A 61 28.06 14.25 -18.97
CA CYS A 61 27.51 12.92 -18.75
C CYS A 61 27.14 12.69 -17.28
N GLU A 62 28.01 13.08 -16.35
CA GLU A 62 27.73 12.96 -14.92
C GLU A 62 26.55 13.85 -14.49
N LYS A 63 26.49 15.10 -14.98
CA LYS A 63 25.38 16.01 -14.69
C LYS A 63 24.06 15.47 -15.24
N SER A 64 24.07 14.93 -16.45
CA SER A 64 22.89 14.31 -17.06
C SER A 64 22.42 13.08 -16.29
N PHE A 65 23.35 12.23 -15.85
CA PHE A 65 23.04 11.08 -14.98
C PHE A 65 22.33 11.53 -13.70
N TRP A 66 22.85 12.55 -13.00
CA TRP A 66 22.23 13.04 -11.77
C TRP A 66 20.84 13.64 -11.99
N ILE A 67 20.63 14.37 -13.09
CA ILE A 67 19.30 14.90 -13.43
C ILE A 67 18.31 13.75 -13.64
N ILE A 68 18.69 12.73 -14.41
CA ILE A 68 17.84 11.56 -14.67
C ILE A 68 17.58 10.79 -13.36
N ALA A 69 18.60 10.61 -12.52
CA ALA A 69 18.49 9.93 -11.23
C ALA A 69 17.51 10.64 -10.29
N ILE A 70 17.56 11.97 -10.22
CA ILE A 70 16.64 12.78 -9.41
C ILE A 70 15.21 12.62 -9.93
N ILE A 71 15.00 12.72 -11.25
CA ILE A 71 13.66 12.60 -11.85
C ILE A 71 13.07 11.21 -11.56
N ILE A 72 13.80 10.13 -11.87
CA ILE A 72 13.33 8.76 -11.65
C ILE A 72 13.07 8.50 -10.16
N SER A 73 13.98 8.92 -9.29
CA SER A 73 13.81 8.77 -7.84
C SER A 73 12.57 9.53 -7.34
N SER A 74 12.34 10.76 -7.83
CA SER A 74 11.19 11.56 -7.44
C SER A 74 9.85 10.93 -7.83
N ILE A 75 9.75 10.40 -9.06
CA ILE A 75 8.54 9.71 -9.54
C ILE A 75 8.28 8.46 -8.70
N ASN A 76 9.32 7.67 -8.44
CA ASN A 76 9.23 6.47 -7.63
C ASN A 76 8.79 6.75 -6.19
N ILE A 77 9.29 7.81 -5.57
CA ILE A 77 8.85 8.26 -4.25
C ILE A 77 7.36 8.66 -4.27
N LEU A 78 6.91 9.38 -5.31
CA LEU A 78 5.49 9.74 -5.46
C LEU A 78 4.59 8.51 -5.62
N ILE A 79 5.04 7.50 -6.36
CA ILE A 79 4.32 6.22 -6.51
C ILE A 79 4.18 5.54 -5.15
N ILE A 80 5.26 5.47 -4.35
CA ILE A 80 5.22 4.90 -3.00
C ILE A 80 4.20 5.65 -2.13
N PHE A 81 4.22 6.99 -2.14
CA PHE A 81 3.25 7.78 -1.37
C PHE A 81 1.81 7.52 -1.80
N MET A 82 1.54 7.45 -3.10
CA MET A 82 0.20 7.14 -3.61
C MET A 82 -0.25 5.74 -3.17
N VAL A 83 0.62 4.73 -3.29
CA VAL A 83 0.31 3.36 -2.89
C VAL A 83 0.02 3.28 -1.38
N ILE A 84 0.83 3.92 -0.54
CA ILE A 84 0.60 3.99 0.91
C ILE A 84 -0.72 4.71 1.21
N HIS A 85 -1.02 5.80 0.51
CA HIS A 85 -2.28 6.53 0.68
C HIS A 85 -3.49 5.64 0.38
N PHE A 86 -3.49 4.95 -0.76
CA PHE A 86 -4.56 4.00 -1.09
C PHE A 86 -4.66 2.87 -0.06
N ALA A 87 -3.53 2.37 0.45
CA ALA A 87 -3.52 1.35 1.51
C ALA A 87 -4.21 1.84 2.79
N LEU A 88 -3.91 3.07 3.23
CA LEU A 88 -4.54 3.69 4.40
C LEU A 88 -6.04 3.92 4.20
N VAL A 89 -6.45 4.36 3.01
CA VAL A 89 -7.87 4.56 2.67
C VAL A 89 -8.62 3.22 2.72
N VAL A 90 -8.07 2.16 2.15
CA VAL A 90 -8.70 0.83 2.19
C VAL A 90 -8.74 0.29 3.62
N ALA A 91 -7.66 0.45 4.40
CA ALA A 91 -7.60 0.02 5.79
C ALA A 91 -8.60 0.76 6.68
N SER A 92 -8.73 2.08 6.53
CA SER A 92 -9.70 2.89 7.28
C SER A 92 -11.14 2.52 6.91
N TYR A 93 -11.44 2.30 5.64
CA TYR A 93 -12.77 1.84 5.20
C TYR A 93 -13.12 0.46 5.79
N ALA A 94 -12.15 -0.47 5.82
CA ALA A 94 -12.34 -1.78 6.43
C ALA A 94 -12.55 -1.69 7.95
N ALA A 95 -11.83 -0.78 8.64
CA ALA A 95 -11.99 -0.54 10.07
C ALA A 95 -13.37 0.05 10.41
N SER A 96 -13.82 1.08 9.68
CA SER A 96 -15.13 1.70 9.89
C SER A 96 -16.29 0.73 9.63
N ARG A 97 -16.13 -0.25 8.72
CA ARG A 97 -17.12 -1.32 8.57
C ARG A 97 -17.20 -2.24 9.78
N LYS A 98 -16.06 -2.66 10.32
CA LYS A 98 -16.01 -3.53 11.50
C LYS A 98 -16.68 -2.86 12.71
N GLU A 99 -16.47 -1.57 12.88
CA GLU A 99 -17.11 -0.80 13.96
C GLU A 99 -18.65 -0.79 13.80
N LYS A 100 -19.16 -0.57 12.58
CA LYS A 100 -20.60 -0.61 12.31
C LYS A 100 -21.20 -2.01 12.48
N GLU A 101 -20.48 -3.06 12.09
CA GLU A 101 -20.90 -4.45 12.30
C GLU A 101 -20.92 -4.81 13.80
N MET A 102 -19.91 -4.40 14.59
CA MET A 102 -19.89 -4.59 16.05
C MET A 102 -21.02 -3.84 16.75
N LYS A 103 -21.28 -2.59 16.36
CA LYS A 103 -22.38 -1.78 16.93
C LYS A 103 -23.75 -2.38 16.60
N SER A 104 -23.94 -2.86 15.37
CA SER A 104 -25.17 -3.51 14.94
C SER A 104 -25.40 -4.88 15.60
N SER A 105 -24.33 -5.64 15.86
CA SER A 105 -24.42 -6.94 16.54
C SER A 105 -24.63 -6.78 18.05
N HIS A 106 -24.08 -5.74 18.68
CA HIS A 106 -24.39 -5.39 20.06
C HIS A 106 -25.87 -5.00 20.24
N LEU A 107 -26.39 -4.15 19.33
CA LEU A 107 -27.80 -3.74 19.35
C LEU A 107 -28.77 -4.91 19.13
N THR A 108 -28.40 -5.90 18.32
CA THR A 108 -29.25 -7.09 18.11
C THR A 108 -29.17 -8.09 19.26
N HIS A 109 -28.03 -8.18 19.97
CA HIS A 109 -27.92 -9.00 21.17
C HIS A 109 -28.76 -8.42 22.32
N GLU A 110 -28.69 -7.11 22.57
CA GLU A 110 -29.55 -6.45 23.57
C GLU A 110 -31.04 -6.58 23.24
N PHE A 111 -31.42 -6.43 21.98
CA PHE A 111 -32.83 -6.57 21.58
C PHE A 111 -33.33 -8.02 21.72
N SER A 112 -32.46 -9.00 21.45
CA SER A 112 -32.78 -10.42 21.63
C SER A 112 -32.89 -10.81 23.11
N GLU A 113 -32.02 -10.30 23.99
CA GLU A 113 -32.11 -10.54 25.43
C GLU A 113 -33.35 -9.90 26.04
N ASN A 114 -33.67 -8.67 25.64
CA ASN A 114 -34.86 -7.99 26.15
C ASN A 114 -36.15 -8.69 25.69
N ASN A 115 -36.27 -9.12 24.42
CA ASN A 115 -37.46 -9.82 23.95
C ASN A 115 -37.69 -11.18 24.64
N VAL A 116 -36.63 -11.96 24.91
CA VAL A 116 -36.76 -13.23 25.65
C VAL A 116 -37.23 -12.99 27.09
N SER A 117 -36.79 -11.90 27.72
CA SER A 117 -37.21 -11.52 29.07
C SER A 117 -38.67 -11.05 29.14
N TYR A 118 -39.16 -10.35 28.10
CA TYR A 118 -40.57 -9.95 27.99
C TYR A 118 -41.51 -11.14 27.70
N GLU A 119 -41.11 -12.10 26.88
CA GLU A 119 -41.90 -13.34 26.67
C GLU A 119 -41.95 -14.19 27.95
N ALA A 120 -40.85 -14.33 28.69
CA ALA A 120 -40.85 -15.09 29.94
C ALA A 120 -41.78 -14.48 31.02
N SER A 121 -41.96 -13.16 31.02
CA SER A 121 -42.87 -12.47 31.95
C SER A 121 -44.35 -12.61 31.54
N ALA A 122 -44.65 -12.68 30.24
CA ALA A 122 -46.02 -12.84 29.74
C ALA A 122 -46.61 -14.25 29.94
N TYR A 123 -45.76 -15.29 30.04
CA TYR A 123 -46.19 -16.66 30.32
C TYR A 123 -46.32 -17.00 31.82
N GLY A 124 -46.01 -16.05 32.72
CA GLY A 124 -46.07 -16.26 34.18
C GLY A 124 -47.44 -16.05 34.84
N VAL A 125 -48.49 -15.67 34.10
CA VAL A 125 -49.80 -15.34 34.67
C VAL A 125 -50.91 -16.21 34.09
N LYS A 126 -50.83 -17.54 34.24
CA LYS A 126 -52.00 -18.44 34.24
C LYS A 126 -51.65 -19.79 34.87
N GLU A 127 -51.86 -19.91 36.17
CA GLU A 127 -52.20 -21.13 36.93
C GLU A 127 -52.21 -20.71 38.41
N LYS A 128 -53.21 -20.92 39.26
CA LYS A 128 -54.36 -21.83 39.27
C LYS A 128 -55.45 -21.26 40.20
N TYR A 129 -56.70 -21.54 39.84
CA TYR A 129 -57.84 -21.62 40.75
C TYR A 129 -57.68 -22.80 41.71
#